data_AF-A0A6B3PFU3-F1
#
_entry.id   AF-A0A6B3PFU3-F1
#
_cell.length_a   1.000
_cell.length_b   1.000
_cell.length_c   1.000
_cell.angle_alpha   90.00
_cell.angle_beta   90.00
_cell.angle_gamma   90.00
#
_symmetry.space_group_name_H-M   'P 1'
#
loop_
_entity.id
_entity.type
_entity.pdbx_description
1 polymer ?
#
loop_
_entity_poly.entity_id
_entity_poly.type
_entity_poly.pdbx_seq_one_letter_code
_entity_poly.pdbx_strand_id
1 'polypeptide(L)'
;MNNNLQNKSFNPQDTETLKKLQHLKTKLTNNNSQEQRIAAVREALKFGKEGIKLVAQIIQTETGIVQWTAHNLLWEKATEKQKEELLQYPRSVALPELVNQGMKKRLGRGFITEFKGL
;
A
#
# COMPACT_ATOMS: atom_id res chain seq x y z
N MET A 1 3.79 -51.09 6.58
CA MET A 1 4.56 -49.84 6.82
C MET A 1 3.63 -48.69 6.51
N ASN A 2 3.35 -47.82 7.48
CA ASN A 2 2.24 -46.86 7.37
C ASN A 2 2.75 -45.50 6.91
N ASN A 3 2.61 -45.20 5.62
CA ASN A 3 2.89 -43.88 5.05
C ASN A 3 1.79 -42.88 5.44
N ASN A 4 1.77 -42.47 6.71
CA ASN A 4 0.93 -41.39 7.19
C ASN A 4 1.50 -40.04 6.72
N LEU A 5 1.33 -39.75 5.43
CA LEU A 5 1.52 -38.42 4.87
C LEU A 5 0.51 -37.49 5.54
N GLN A 6 0.97 -36.79 6.58
CA GLN A 6 0.13 -35.91 7.37
C GLN A 6 -0.50 -34.85 6.48
N ASN A 7 -1.82 -34.94 6.29
CA ASN A 7 -2.63 -33.98 5.58
C ASN A 7 -2.57 -32.63 6.31
N LYS A 8 -1.57 -31.81 5.96
CA LYS A 8 -1.38 -30.46 6.48
C LYS A 8 -2.55 -29.60 6.00
N SER A 9 -3.58 -29.52 6.86
CA SER A 9 -4.92 -29.02 6.52
C SER A 9 -4.85 -27.75 5.68
N PHE A 10 -5.24 -27.87 4.40
CA PHE A 10 -5.13 -26.81 3.42
C PHE A 10 -6.34 -25.89 3.56
N ASN A 11 -6.25 -24.95 4.50
CA ASN A 11 -7.35 -24.07 4.89
C ASN A 11 -7.94 -23.35 3.67
N PRO A 12 -9.23 -23.55 3.33
CA PRO A 12 -9.83 -22.93 2.14
C PRO A 12 -9.71 -21.40 2.13
N GLN A 13 -9.78 -20.76 3.31
CA GLN A 13 -9.64 -19.32 3.51
C GLN A 13 -8.27 -18.79 3.06
N ASP A 14 -7.20 -19.57 3.23
CA ASP A 14 -5.85 -19.20 2.78
C ASP A 14 -5.79 -19.18 1.25
N THR A 15 -6.44 -20.16 0.59
CA THR A 15 -6.50 -20.25 -0.87
C THR A 15 -7.32 -19.12 -1.50
N GLU A 16 -8.40 -18.72 -0.84
CA GLU A 16 -9.25 -17.60 -1.28
C GLU A 16 -8.55 -16.25 -1.05
N THR A 17 -7.86 -16.11 0.09
CA THR A 17 -7.02 -14.95 0.40
C THR A 17 -5.89 -14.79 -0.62
N LEU A 18 -5.20 -15.88 -0.98
CA LEU A 18 -4.13 -15.86 -1.97
C LEU A 18 -4.64 -15.44 -3.36
N LYS A 19 -5.79 -15.98 -3.80
CA LYS A 19 -6.44 -15.58 -5.06
C LYS A 19 -6.84 -14.09 -5.07
N LYS A 20 -7.40 -13.59 -3.97
CA LYS A 20 -7.77 -12.17 -3.82
C LYS A 20 -6.54 -11.26 -3.86
N LEU A 21 -5.45 -11.63 -3.17
CA LEU A 21 -4.19 -10.88 -3.19
C LEU A 21 -3.51 -10.89 -4.58
N GLN A 22 -3.57 -12.01 -5.31
CA GLN A 22 -3.09 -12.06 -6.70
C GLN A 22 -3.92 -11.13 -7.61
N HIS A 23 -5.25 -11.18 -7.53
CA HIS A 23 -6.12 -10.29 -8.28
C HIS A 23 -5.90 -8.81 -7.95
N LEU A 24 -5.64 -8.49 -6.68
CA LEU A 24 -5.26 -7.14 -6.24
C LEU A 24 -3.92 -6.70 -6.80
N LYS A 25 -2.90 -7.58 -6.83
CA LYS A 25 -1.63 -7.27 -7.50
C LYS A 25 -1.85 -6.92 -8.97
N THR A 26 -2.65 -7.69 -9.70
CA THR A 26 -3.01 -7.40 -11.10
C THR A 26 -3.76 -6.06 -11.25
N LYS A 27 -4.70 -5.73 -10.34
CA LYS A 27 -5.36 -4.41 -10.30
C LYS A 27 -4.36 -3.27 -10.09
N LEU A 28 -3.30 -3.50 -9.31
CA LEU A 28 -2.29 -2.50 -8.97
C LEU A 28 -1.23 -2.31 -10.05
N THR A 29 -0.84 -3.36 -10.79
CA THR A 29 0.28 -3.29 -11.76
C THR A 29 -0.14 -3.10 -13.22
N ASN A 30 -1.42 -3.31 -13.57
CA ASN A 30 -1.90 -3.12 -14.94
C ASN A 30 -2.24 -1.65 -15.22
N ASN A 31 -2.49 -1.34 -16.50
CA ASN A 31 -2.88 -0.01 -17.02
C ASN A 31 -4.32 0.42 -16.64
N ASN A 32 -4.63 0.33 -15.35
CA ASN A 32 -5.87 0.75 -14.73
C ASN A 32 -5.82 2.25 -14.37
N SER A 33 -6.97 2.84 -14.04
CA SER A 33 -7.03 4.24 -13.60
C SER A 33 -6.39 4.45 -12.21
N GLN A 34 -6.05 5.70 -11.87
CA GLN A 34 -5.46 6.02 -10.57
C GLN A 34 -6.44 5.67 -9.43
N GLU A 35 -7.74 5.90 -9.62
CA GLU A 35 -8.82 5.57 -8.69
C GLU A 35 -8.95 4.05 -8.49
N GLN A 36 -8.82 3.27 -9.57
CA GLN A 36 -8.84 1.80 -9.52
C GLN A 36 -7.63 1.25 -8.75
N ARG A 37 -6.44 1.81 -8.95
CA ARG A 37 -5.24 1.47 -8.14
C ARG A 37 -5.42 1.87 -6.67
N ILE A 38 -5.94 3.06 -6.39
CA ILE A 38 -6.24 3.53 -5.02
C ILE A 38 -7.29 2.64 -4.32
N ALA A 39 -8.32 2.19 -5.03
CA ALA A 39 -9.30 1.25 -4.51
C ALA A 39 -8.65 -0.10 -4.16
N ALA A 40 -7.77 -0.61 -5.03
CA ALA A 40 -7.02 -1.84 -4.77
C ALA A 40 -6.04 -1.72 -3.58
N VAL A 41 -5.40 -0.56 -3.36
CA VAL A 41 -4.62 -0.28 -2.14
C VAL A 41 -5.48 -0.38 -0.89
N ARG A 42 -6.66 0.26 -0.89
CA ARG A 42 -7.62 0.21 0.23
C ARG A 42 -8.16 -1.20 0.50
N GLU A 43 -8.32 -2.00 -0.56
CA GLU A 43 -8.76 -3.40 -0.46
C GLU A 43 -7.62 -4.31 0.06
N ALA A 44 -6.38 -4.12 -0.40
CA ALA A 44 -5.20 -4.85 0.06
C ALA A 44 -4.96 -4.72 1.57
N LEU A 45 -5.12 -3.51 2.15
CA LEU A 45 -4.92 -3.26 3.59
C LEU A 45 -5.94 -3.94 4.52
N LYS A 46 -6.90 -4.71 3.97
CA LYS A 46 -7.79 -5.60 4.73
C LYS A 46 -7.14 -6.96 5.02
N PHE A 47 -6.16 -7.39 4.24
CA PHE A 47 -5.52 -8.72 4.30
C PHE A 47 -4.29 -8.78 5.23
N GLY A 48 -4.29 -7.99 6.31
CA GLY A 48 -3.24 -8.02 7.33
C GLY A 48 -1.82 -7.88 6.79
N LYS A 49 -0.92 -8.78 7.21
CA LYS A 49 0.52 -8.71 6.91
C LYS A 49 0.84 -8.78 5.41
N GLU A 50 0.25 -9.72 4.67
CA GLU A 50 0.52 -9.83 3.22
C GLU A 50 -0.12 -8.68 2.44
N GLY A 51 -1.27 -8.16 2.89
CA GLY A 51 -1.85 -6.92 2.38
C GLY A 51 -0.96 -5.69 2.55
N ILE A 52 -0.38 -5.53 3.75
CA ILE A 52 0.61 -4.49 4.07
C ILE A 52 1.86 -4.64 3.18
N LYS A 53 2.37 -5.85 3.02
CA LYS A 53 3.56 -6.16 2.21
C LYS A 53 3.34 -5.86 0.72
N LEU A 54 2.15 -6.14 0.18
CA LEU A 54 1.77 -5.74 -1.17
C LEU A 54 1.76 -4.21 -1.31
N VAL A 55 1.16 -3.47 -0.37
CA VAL A 55 1.14 -2.00 -0.40
C VAL A 55 2.53 -1.39 -0.22
N ALA A 56 3.41 -2.00 0.58
CA ALA A 56 4.81 -1.59 0.70
C ALA A 56 5.58 -1.73 -0.63
N GLN A 57 5.25 -2.71 -1.47
CA GLN A 57 5.80 -2.80 -2.83
C GLN A 57 5.27 -1.66 -3.72
N ILE A 58 3.98 -1.33 -3.65
CA ILE A 58 3.38 -0.21 -4.40
C ILE A 58 4.04 1.13 -4.05
N ILE A 59 4.39 1.35 -2.78
CA ILE A 59 5.13 2.55 -2.34
C ILE A 59 6.53 2.64 -2.98
N GLN A 60 7.13 1.51 -3.36
CA GLN A 60 8.46 1.44 -4.00
C GLN A 60 8.38 1.54 -5.53
N THR A 61 7.29 1.10 -6.17
CA THR A 61 7.19 1.01 -7.64
C THR A 61 6.35 2.10 -8.30
N GLU A 62 5.33 2.63 -7.61
CA GLU A 62 4.51 3.74 -8.12
C GLU A 62 5.09 5.09 -7.71
N THR A 63 4.69 6.15 -8.42
CA THR A 63 4.93 7.55 -8.06
C THR A 63 3.61 8.32 -7.99
N GLY A 64 3.61 9.54 -7.45
CA GLY A 64 2.42 10.40 -7.48
C GLY A 64 1.31 9.96 -6.50
N ILE A 65 0.05 10.27 -6.85
CA ILE A 65 -1.11 10.07 -5.97
C ILE A 65 -1.26 8.61 -5.46
N VAL A 66 -0.97 7.61 -6.30
CA VAL A 66 -1.10 6.19 -5.92
C VAL A 66 -0.09 5.84 -4.81
N GLN A 67 1.17 6.24 -4.98
CA GLN A 67 2.24 6.08 -3.99
C GLN A 67 1.93 6.82 -2.68
N TRP A 68 1.48 8.07 -2.76
CA TRP A 68 1.13 8.89 -1.59
C TRP A 68 -0.07 8.34 -0.83
N THR A 69 -1.09 7.86 -1.55
CA THR A 69 -2.27 7.24 -0.94
C THR A 69 -1.91 5.91 -0.28
N ALA A 70 -1.03 5.12 -0.89
CA ALA A 70 -0.46 3.90 -0.30
C ALA A 70 0.34 4.21 0.97
N HIS A 71 1.21 5.23 0.95
CA HIS A 71 2.01 5.65 2.10
C HIS A 71 1.13 6.12 3.26
N ASN A 72 0.18 7.02 3.01
CA ASN A 72 -0.73 7.54 4.03
C ASN A 72 -1.63 6.45 4.66
N LEU A 73 -2.29 5.62 3.85
CA LEU A 73 -3.18 4.58 4.37
C LEU A 73 -2.42 3.50 5.15
N LEU A 74 -1.16 3.27 4.83
CA LEU A 74 -0.28 2.39 5.60
C LEU A 74 0.23 3.07 6.88
N TRP A 75 0.58 4.36 6.82
CA TRP A 75 0.97 5.17 7.99
C TRP A 75 -0.14 5.29 9.05
N GLU A 76 -1.41 5.45 8.63
CA GLU A 76 -2.56 5.47 9.54
C GLU A 76 -2.81 4.10 10.22
N LYS A 77 -2.31 3.00 9.65
CA LYS A 77 -2.39 1.63 10.20
C LYS A 77 -1.12 1.17 10.92
N ALA A 78 -0.03 1.92 10.81
CA ALA A 78 1.29 1.55 11.32
C ALA A 78 1.41 1.84 12.82
N THR A 79 2.08 0.93 13.54
CA THR A 79 2.70 1.23 14.85
C THR A 79 3.86 2.22 14.69
N GLU A 80 4.33 2.87 15.76
CA GLU A 80 5.42 3.85 15.65
C GLU A 80 6.70 3.26 15.04
N LYS A 81 7.08 2.03 15.41
CA LYS A 81 8.20 1.32 14.75
C LYS A 81 7.97 1.13 13.24
N GLN A 82 6.75 0.76 12.84
CA GLN A 82 6.44 0.63 11.41
C GLN A 82 6.39 2.00 10.70
N LYS A 83 6.17 3.11 11.42
CA LYS A 83 6.30 4.47 10.87
C LYS A 83 7.76 4.83 10.61
N GLU A 84 8.68 4.43 11.48
CA GLU A 84 10.13 4.54 11.23
C GLU A 84 10.52 3.76 9.95
N GLU A 85 10.05 2.52 9.81
CA GLU A 85 10.22 1.70 8.59
C GLU A 85 9.55 2.33 7.33
N LEU A 86 8.55 3.21 7.50
CA LEU A 86 7.93 3.96 6.40
C LEU A 86 8.65 5.27 6.04
N LEU A 87 9.53 5.80 6.89
CA LEU A 87 10.32 7.02 6.59
C LEU A 87 11.38 6.78 5.53
N GLN A 88 11.82 5.53 5.32
CA GLN A 88 12.82 5.18 4.30
C GLN A 88 12.30 5.32 2.86
N TYR A 89 10.98 5.40 2.66
CA TYR A 89 10.39 5.46 1.32
C TYR A 89 10.31 6.90 0.80
N PRO A 90 10.70 7.15 -0.46
CA PRO A 90 10.60 8.48 -1.06
C PRO A 90 9.14 8.90 -1.17
N ARG A 91 8.78 10.03 -0.56
CA ARG A 91 7.45 10.64 -0.70
C ARG A 91 7.37 11.39 -2.05
N SER A 92 7.53 10.67 -3.16
CA SER A 92 7.65 11.24 -4.51
C SER A 92 6.30 11.64 -5.11
N VAL A 93 5.80 12.80 -4.67
CA VAL A 93 4.81 13.59 -5.43
C VAL A 93 5.28 15.02 -5.51
N ALA A 94 5.21 15.60 -6.71
CA ALA A 94 5.32 17.04 -6.88
C ALA A 94 4.15 17.71 -6.12
N LEU A 95 4.45 18.52 -5.10
CA LEU A 95 3.44 19.13 -4.23
C LEU A 95 2.30 19.87 -4.98
N PRO A 96 2.53 20.54 -6.14
CA PRO A 96 1.45 21.13 -6.94
C PRO A 96 0.37 20.11 -7.37
N GLU A 97 0.74 18.89 -7.71
CA GLU A 97 -0.17 17.82 -8.17
C GLU A 97 -1.25 17.53 -7.12
N LEU A 98 -0.83 17.38 -5.86
CA LEU A 98 -1.74 17.09 -4.73
C LEU A 98 -2.65 18.28 -4.40
N VAL A 99 -2.13 19.51 -4.52
CA VAL A 99 -2.88 20.75 -4.25
C VAL A 99 -3.94 20.97 -5.33
N ASN A 100 -3.60 20.78 -6.60
CA ASN A 100 -4.52 20.89 -7.74
C ASN A 100 -5.65 19.86 -7.66
N GLN A 101 -5.36 18.65 -7.17
CA GLN A 101 -6.35 17.60 -6.94
C GLN A 101 -7.07 17.72 -5.58
N GLY A 102 -7.01 18.89 -4.92
CA GLY A 102 -7.79 19.22 -3.73
C GLY A 102 -7.36 18.54 -2.42
N MET A 103 -6.26 17.77 -2.42
CA MET A 103 -5.78 17.02 -1.25
C MET A 103 -5.07 17.94 -0.24
N LYS A 104 -5.87 18.60 0.60
CA LYS A 104 -5.38 19.54 1.64
C LYS A 104 -4.51 18.84 2.69
N LYS A 105 -3.18 18.99 2.54
CA LYS A 105 -2.07 18.75 3.49
C LYS A 105 -2.44 18.01 4.81
N ARG A 106 -2.29 16.69 4.84
CA ARG A 106 -2.07 15.88 6.06
C ARG A 106 -0.97 14.85 5.81
N LEU A 107 0.06 14.84 6.67
CA LEU A 107 1.19 13.90 6.65
C LEU A 107 1.70 13.67 8.09
N GLY A 108 1.10 12.70 8.80
CA GLY A 108 1.59 12.22 10.10
C GLY A 108 1.77 13.28 11.20
N ARG A 109 2.86 13.13 11.98
CA ARG A 109 3.27 14.03 13.08
C ARG A 109 4.47 14.93 12.69
N GLY A 110 4.63 15.31 11.42
CA GLY A 110 5.85 15.97 10.93
C GLY A 110 5.63 17.10 9.92
N PHE A 111 5.99 18.31 10.33
CA PHE A 111 6.22 19.49 9.48
C PHE A 111 7.75 19.60 9.16
N ILE A 112 8.24 20.46 8.26
CA ILE A 112 7.56 21.49 7.46
C ILE A 112 7.50 21.02 5.98
N THR A 113 8.06 21.59 4.90
CA THR A 113 8.82 22.82 4.59
C THR A 113 8.09 23.66 3.53
N GLU A 114 8.52 24.90 3.35
CA GLU A 114 8.08 25.75 2.24
C GLU A 114 8.80 25.37 0.95
N PHE A 115 8.06 25.21 -0.14
CA PHE A 115 8.65 25.36 -1.47
C PHE A 115 8.69 26.87 -1.77
N LYS A 116 9.82 27.52 -1.48
CA LYS A 116 10.10 28.82 -2.09
C LYS A 116 10.35 28.58 -3.58
N GLY A 117 9.66 29.35 -4.42
CA GLY A 117 9.70 29.17 -5.87
C GLY A 117 11.06 29.46 -6.47
N LEU A 118 11.31 28.80 -7.60
CA LEU A 118 12.21 29.21 -8.67
C LEU A 118 11.34 29.47 -9.90
#